data_AF-A0A962H403-F1
#
_entry.id   AF-A0A962H403-F1
#
_cell.length_a   1.000
_cell.length_b   1.000
_cell.length_c   1.000
_cell.angle_alpha   90.00
_cell.angle_beta   90.00
_cell.angle_gamma   90.00
#
_symmetry.space_group_name_H-M   'P 1'
#
loop_
_entity.id
_entity.type
_entity.pdbx_description
1 polymer ?
#
loop_
_entity_poly.entity_id
_entity_poly.type
_entity_poly.pdbx_seq_one_letter_code
_entity_poly.pdbx_strand_id
1 'polypeptide(L)'
;MTEANQIEQLYVLAEAIRAAVQARGGEPPPPAVFSISLAKYFDYNLSKGGFGQLLYNLQGQHLDEIEQLLMDADAKVALGYYLRALRACLDDGDGYQAFLAGDFRSDSSIKDALQLISFEYFEKSVEFSSEVGDFVERSRPTVEAWLRG
;
A
#
# COMPACT_ATOMS: atom_id res chain seq x y z
N MET A 1 -8.22 -6.64 21.11
CA MET A 1 -7.18 -6.95 20.12
C MET A 1 -6.25 -5.75 20.06
N THR A 2 -4.94 -5.93 20.12
CA THR A 2 -3.97 -4.82 20.10
C THR A 2 -3.60 -4.45 18.66
N GLU A 3 -3.13 -3.23 18.43
CA GLU A 3 -2.69 -2.74 17.10
C GLU A 3 -1.58 -3.60 16.51
N ALA A 4 -0.61 -4.00 17.33
CA ALA A 4 0.45 -4.95 16.93
C ALA A 4 -0.10 -6.29 16.40
N ASN A 5 -1.28 -6.71 16.87
CA ASN A 5 -1.93 -7.93 16.41
C ASN A 5 -2.60 -7.73 15.03
N GLN A 6 -3.09 -6.53 14.72
CA GLN A 6 -3.74 -6.26 13.43
C GLN A 6 -2.76 -6.28 12.26
N ILE A 7 -1.58 -5.67 12.42
CA ILE A 7 -0.56 -5.67 11.36
C ILE A 7 0.04 -7.06 11.16
N GLU A 8 0.26 -7.82 12.24
CA GLU A 8 0.72 -9.20 12.15
C GLU A 8 -0.28 -10.06 11.37
N GLN A 9 -1.57 -9.93 11.66
CA GLN A 9 -2.63 -10.64 10.95
C GLN A 9 -2.69 -10.28 9.46
N LEU A 10 -2.52 -9.00 9.11
CA LEU A 10 -2.42 -8.56 7.72
C LEU A 10 -1.28 -9.29 7.00
N TYR A 11 -0.09 -9.33 7.62
CA TYR A 11 1.09 -9.97 7.02
C TYR A 11 0.91 -11.47 6.89
N VAL A 12 0.33 -12.15 7.89
CA VAL A 12 0.04 -13.58 7.84
C VAL A 12 -0.93 -13.90 6.69
N LEU A 13 -2.03 -13.15 6.56
CA LEU A 13 -2.99 -13.35 5.48
C LEU A 13 -2.36 -13.10 4.11
N ALA A 14 -1.60 -12.02 3.95
CA ALA A 14 -0.94 -11.69 2.70
C ALA A 14 0.13 -12.73 2.30
N GLU A 15 0.86 -13.31 3.26
CA GLU A 15 1.78 -14.42 2.97
C GLU A 15 1.05 -15.70 2.56
N ALA A 16 -0.09 -16.02 3.19
CA ALA A 16 -0.92 -17.13 2.77
C ALA A 16 -1.44 -16.95 1.33
N ILE A 17 -1.87 -15.73 0.99
CA ILE A 17 -2.29 -15.39 -0.38
C ILE A 17 -1.12 -15.58 -1.36
N ARG A 18 0.06 -15.05 -1.04
CA ARG A 18 1.25 -15.18 -1.89
C ARG A 18 1.60 -16.65 -2.14
N ALA A 19 1.58 -17.49 -1.11
CA ALA A 19 1.85 -18.92 -1.24
C ALA A 19 0.81 -19.62 -2.12
N ALA A 20 -0.47 -19.29 -1.98
CA ALA A 20 -1.55 -19.84 -2.81
C ALA A 20 -1.44 -19.41 -4.27
N VAL A 21 -1.14 -18.13 -4.55
CA VAL A 21 -0.87 -17.63 -5.91
C VAL A 21 0.27 -18.42 -6.55
N GLN A 22 1.37 -18.63 -5.82
CA GLN A 22 2.51 -19.42 -6.32
C GLN A 22 2.12 -20.87 -6.61
N ALA A 23 1.35 -21.51 -5.73
CA ALA A 23 0.86 -22.87 -5.93
C ALA A 23 -0.07 -23.00 -7.16
N ARG A 24 -0.78 -21.92 -7.51
CA ARG A 24 -1.68 -21.83 -8.68
C ARG A 24 -0.98 -21.31 -9.95
N GLY A 25 0.35 -21.33 -10.00
CA GLY A 25 1.11 -20.94 -11.19
C GLY A 25 1.13 -19.43 -11.45
N GLY A 26 0.89 -18.61 -10.43
CA GLY A 26 0.93 -17.15 -10.54
C GLY A 26 -0.39 -16.51 -10.95
N GLU A 27 -1.50 -17.25 -10.98
CA GLU A 27 -2.81 -16.68 -11.26
C GLU A 27 -3.17 -15.60 -10.23
N PRO A 28 -3.55 -14.38 -10.66
CA PRO A 28 -3.89 -13.31 -9.74
C PRO A 28 -5.14 -13.68 -8.93
N PRO A 29 -5.16 -13.36 -7.63
CA PRO A 29 -6.34 -13.60 -6.81
C PRO A 29 -7.48 -12.65 -7.20
N PRO A 30 -8.74 -12.96 -6.87
CA PRO A 30 -9.86 -12.05 -7.06
C PRO A 30 -9.61 -10.70 -6.35
N PRO A 31 -10.18 -9.57 -6.83
CA PRO A 31 -9.91 -8.24 -6.28
C PRO A 31 -10.02 -8.15 -4.76
N ALA A 32 -11.08 -8.71 -4.16
CA ALA A 32 -11.27 -8.70 -2.71
C ALA A 32 -10.15 -9.37 -1.91
N VAL A 33 -9.49 -10.39 -2.49
CA VAL A 33 -8.33 -11.06 -1.89
C VAL A 33 -7.05 -10.30 -2.21
N PHE A 34 -6.94 -9.75 -3.42
CA PHE A 34 -5.80 -8.96 -3.85
C PHE A 34 -5.60 -7.71 -2.98
N SER A 35 -6.68 -7.05 -2.55
CA SER A 35 -6.63 -5.87 -1.68
C SER A 35 -5.86 -6.11 -0.37
N ILE A 36 -5.87 -7.33 0.18
CA ILE A 36 -5.05 -7.68 1.37
C ILE A 36 -3.55 -7.70 1.03
N SER A 37 -3.20 -8.17 -0.16
CA SER A 37 -1.80 -8.12 -0.63
C SER A 37 -1.35 -6.67 -0.87
N LEU A 38 -2.23 -5.83 -1.43
CA LEU A 38 -1.98 -4.40 -1.61
C LEU A 38 -1.84 -3.66 -0.27
N ALA A 39 -2.66 -3.98 0.73
CA ALA A 39 -2.55 -3.39 2.07
C ALA A 39 -1.18 -3.70 2.71
N LYS A 40 -0.73 -4.95 2.65
CA LYS A 40 0.61 -5.32 3.12
C LYS A 40 1.70 -4.58 2.33
N TYR A 41 1.55 -4.49 1.01
CA TYR A 41 2.51 -3.80 0.15
C TYR A 41 2.59 -2.30 0.47
N PHE A 42 1.45 -1.66 0.68
CA PHE A 42 1.35 -0.26 1.09
C PHE A 42 2.07 -0.02 2.41
N ASP A 43 1.72 -0.79 3.45
CA ASP A 43 2.35 -0.71 4.78
C ASP A 43 3.88 -0.91 4.72
N TYR A 44 4.33 -1.95 4.02
CA TYR A 44 5.75 -2.26 3.89
C TYR A 44 6.52 -1.11 3.24
N ASN A 45 5.99 -0.52 2.17
CA ASN A 45 6.69 0.57 1.49
C ASN A 45 6.69 1.85 2.31
N LEU A 46 5.57 2.19 2.96
CA LEU A 46 5.53 3.34 3.85
C LEU A 46 6.53 3.19 5.00
N SER A 47 6.51 2.06 5.71
CA SER A 47 7.40 1.83 6.85
C SER A 47 8.89 1.78 6.49
N LYS A 48 9.25 1.51 5.23
CA LYS A 48 10.66 1.42 4.79
C LYS A 48 11.19 2.67 4.11
N GLY A 49 10.36 3.40 3.38
CA GLY A 49 10.82 4.55 2.60
C GLY A 49 9.70 5.52 2.21
N GLY A 50 8.56 5.47 2.90
CA GLY A 50 7.45 6.39 2.70
C GLY A 50 6.79 6.28 1.32
N PHE A 51 6.07 7.34 0.94
CA PHE A 51 5.39 7.46 -0.35
C PHE A 51 6.36 7.45 -1.53
N GLY A 52 7.59 7.93 -1.33
CA GLY A 52 8.65 7.87 -2.35
C GLY A 52 8.94 6.43 -2.76
N GLN A 53 9.17 5.55 -1.78
CA GLN A 53 9.41 4.13 -2.06
C GLN A 53 8.15 3.44 -2.61
N LEU A 54 6.97 3.76 -2.08
CA LEU A 54 5.71 3.21 -2.57
C LEU A 54 5.52 3.51 -4.06
N LEU A 55 5.54 4.77 -4.46
CA LEU A 55 5.27 5.19 -5.83
C LEU A 55 6.38 4.78 -6.80
N TYR A 56 7.63 4.72 -6.34
CA TYR A 56 8.72 4.18 -7.14
C TYR A 56 8.53 2.68 -7.41
N ASN A 57 8.18 1.89 -6.40
CA ASN A 57 8.05 0.44 -6.58
C ASN A 57 6.78 0.05 -7.33
N LEU A 58 5.73 0.88 -7.29
CA LEU A 58 4.51 0.68 -8.07
C LEU A 58 4.71 0.92 -9.57
N GLN A 59 5.66 1.77 -9.97
CA GLN A 59 5.92 2.09 -11.39
C GLN A 59 4.63 2.49 -12.15
N GLY A 60 3.75 3.23 -11.48
CA GLY A 60 2.45 3.65 -12.04
C GLY A 60 1.38 2.56 -12.09
N GLN A 61 1.66 1.35 -11.61
CA GLN A 61 0.70 0.25 -11.52
C GLN A 61 -0.07 0.29 -10.20
N HIS A 62 -1.29 -0.26 -10.21
CA HIS A 62 -2.11 -0.46 -9.02
C HIS A 62 -2.46 0.82 -8.23
N LEU A 63 -2.35 2.00 -8.85
CA LEU A 63 -2.64 3.26 -8.16
C LEU A 63 -4.11 3.34 -7.75
N ASP A 64 -4.99 3.06 -8.71
CA ASP A 64 -6.44 3.07 -8.51
C ASP A 64 -6.89 1.98 -7.53
N GLU A 65 -6.26 0.80 -7.57
CA GLU A 65 -6.54 -0.29 -6.64
C GLU A 65 -6.10 0.03 -5.20
N ILE A 66 -5.01 0.78 -5.02
CA ILE A 66 -4.61 1.28 -3.70
C ILE A 66 -5.58 2.34 -3.22
N GLU A 67 -6.00 3.28 -4.07
CA GLU A 67 -7.03 4.26 -3.72
C GLU A 67 -8.31 3.57 -3.25
N GLN A 68 -8.82 2.61 -4.04
CA GLN A 68 -10.01 1.86 -3.71
C GLN A 68 -9.85 1.05 -2.42
N LEU A 69 -8.70 0.41 -2.21
CA LEU A 69 -8.38 -0.27 -0.95
C LEU A 69 -8.49 0.70 0.23
N LEU A 70 -7.88 1.88 0.15
CA LEU A 70 -7.87 2.85 1.25
C LEU A 70 -9.29 3.39 1.52
N MET A 71 -10.10 3.55 0.48
CA MET A 71 -11.52 3.88 0.61
C MET A 71 -12.32 2.76 1.28
N ASP A 72 -12.17 1.51 0.84
CA ASP A 72 -12.87 0.34 1.38
C ASP A 72 -12.47 0.05 2.84
N ALA A 73 -11.25 0.43 3.20
CA ALA A 73 -10.74 0.35 4.56
C ALA A 73 -11.20 1.50 5.45
N ASP A 74 -11.81 2.56 4.91
CA ASP A 74 -12.07 3.82 5.61
C ASP A 74 -10.78 4.44 6.22
N ALA A 75 -9.64 4.23 5.55
CA ALA A 75 -8.33 4.69 5.99
C ALA A 75 -8.11 6.16 5.63
N LYS A 76 -8.90 7.05 6.27
CA LYS A 76 -9.02 8.47 5.91
C LYS A 76 -7.68 9.22 5.91
N VAL A 77 -6.80 8.95 6.88
CA VAL A 77 -5.50 9.61 6.99
C VAL A 77 -4.59 9.10 5.88
N ALA A 78 -4.42 7.78 5.77
CA ALA A 78 -3.62 7.18 4.70
C ALA A 78 -4.10 7.60 3.30
N LEU A 79 -5.42 7.58 3.04
CA LEU A 79 -6.02 8.03 1.77
C LEU A 79 -5.70 9.50 1.47
N GLY A 80 -5.87 10.39 2.45
CA GLY A 80 -5.58 11.81 2.26
C GLY A 80 -4.12 12.08 1.88
N TYR A 81 -3.18 11.37 2.52
CA TYR A 81 -1.76 11.51 2.21
C TYR A 81 -1.35 10.82 0.91
N TYR A 82 -1.96 9.67 0.60
CA TYR A 82 -1.77 8.99 -0.67
C TYR A 82 -2.19 9.87 -1.86
N LEU A 83 -3.37 10.49 -1.79
CA LEU A 83 -3.85 11.41 -2.82
C LEU A 83 -2.96 12.66 -2.96
N ARG A 84 -2.41 13.17 -1.85
CA ARG A 84 -1.41 14.26 -1.90
C ARG A 84 -0.12 13.84 -2.58
N ALA A 85 0.36 12.62 -2.33
CA ALA A 85 1.54 12.07 -2.98
C ALA A 85 1.31 11.90 -4.49
N LEU A 86 0.16 11.34 -4.89
CA LEU A 86 -0.23 11.27 -6.30
C LEU A 86 -0.31 12.66 -6.94
N ARG A 87 -0.90 13.62 -6.23
CA ARG A 87 -1.01 14.99 -6.74
C ARG A 87 0.35 15.63 -6.99
N ALA A 88 1.33 15.43 -6.10
CA ALA A 88 2.69 15.92 -6.30
C ALA A 88 3.34 15.33 -7.57
N CYS A 89 3.13 14.03 -7.82
CA CYS A 89 3.61 13.39 -9.05
C CYS A 89 2.90 13.88 -10.32
N LEU A 90 1.61 14.24 -10.22
CA LEU A 90 0.85 14.78 -11.35
C LEU A 90 1.19 16.24 -11.66
N ASP A 91 1.49 17.04 -10.63
CA ASP A 91 1.88 18.44 -10.78
C ASP A 91 3.27 18.60 -11.43
N ASP A 92 4.15 17.61 -11.26
CA ASP A 92 5.46 17.51 -11.94
C ASP A 92 5.61 16.16 -12.64
N GLY A 93 4.81 15.95 -13.70
CA GLY A 93 4.76 14.70 -14.45
C GLY A 93 6.10 14.30 -15.09
N ASP A 94 6.83 15.27 -15.68
CA ASP A 94 8.14 15.00 -16.29
C ASP A 94 9.18 14.61 -15.22
N GLY A 95 9.18 15.30 -14.08
CA GLY A 95 10.01 14.95 -12.93
C GLY A 95 9.66 13.56 -12.37
N TYR A 96 8.38 13.20 -12.36
CA TYR A 96 7.95 11.87 -11.93
C TYR A 96 8.41 10.78 -12.90
N GLN A 97 8.29 10.99 -14.22
CA GLN A 97 8.79 10.04 -15.21
C GLN A 97 10.32 9.89 -15.11
N ALA A 98 11.06 10.98 -14.92
CA ALA A 98 12.50 10.93 -14.70
C ALA A 98 12.86 10.18 -13.40
N PHE A 99 12.08 10.37 -12.33
CA PHE A 99 12.24 9.63 -11.08
C PHE A 99 12.02 8.13 -11.25
N LEU A 100 10.98 7.72 -11.99
CA LEU A 100 10.70 6.31 -12.26
C LEU A 100 11.75 5.64 -13.15
N ALA A 101 12.30 6.38 -14.12
CA ALA A 101 13.34 5.88 -15.02
C ALA A 101 14.76 5.89 -14.40
N GLY A 102 14.96 6.64 -13.32
CA GLY A 102 16.24 6.78 -12.63
C GLY A 102 16.51 5.70 -11.58
N ASP A 103 17.62 5.84 -10.86
CA ASP A 103 17.88 5.07 -9.64
C ASP A 103 17.17 5.74 -8.46
N PHE A 104 16.39 4.97 -7.69
CA PHE A 104 15.73 5.41 -6.45
C PHE A 104 16.67 6.16 -5.49
N ARG A 105 17.97 5.84 -5.49
CA ARG A 105 18.95 6.50 -4.63
C ARG A 105 19.33 7.91 -5.08
N SER A 106 19.08 8.26 -6.34
CA SER A 106 19.36 9.59 -6.86
C SER A 106 18.46 10.63 -6.21
N ASP A 107 18.94 11.87 -6.17
CA ASP A 107 18.17 13.01 -5.68
C ASP A 107 17.24 13.51 -6.78
N SER A 108 16.01 13.87 -6.41
CA SER A 108 15.04 14.51 -7.31
C SER A 108 14.04 15.35 -6.51
N SER A 109 13.52 16.40 -7.14
CA SER A 109 12.47 17.26 -6.57
C SER A 109 11.24 16.46 -6.14
N ILE A 110 10.83 15.48 -6.95
CA ILE A 110 9.72 14.58 -6.63
C ILE A 110 10.02 13.76 -5.38
N LYS A 111 11.22 13.19 -5.27
CA LYS A 111 11.60 12.38 -4.10
C LYS A 111 11.59 13.22 -2.83
N ASP A 112 12.09 14.45 -2.89
CA ASP A 112 12.06 15.40 -1.76
C ASP A 112 10.62 15.75 -1.36
N ALA A 113 9.74 16.01 -2.33
CA ALA A 113 8.34 16.29 -2.08
C ALA A 113 7.62 15.08 -1.44
N LEU A 114 7.83 13.88 -1.96
CA LEU A 114 7.25 12.64 -1.43
C LEU A 114 7.79 12.31 -0.04
N GLN A 115 9.07 12.60 0.22
CA GLN A 115 9.68 12.44 1.53
C GLN A 115 9.04 13.39 2.56
N LEU A 116 8.79 14.65 2.20
CA LEU A 116 8.10 15.61 3.06
C LEU A 116 6.67 15.15 3.39
N ILE A 117 5.91 14.70 2.39
CA ILE A 117 4.56 14.14 2.57
C ILE A 117 4.59 12.94 3.51
N SER A 118 5.62 12.09 3.40
CA SER A 118 5.80 10.93 4.29
C SER A 118 6.06 11.36 5.74
N PHE A 119 6.93 12.35 5.96
CA PHE A 119 7.16 12.88 7.30
C PHE A 119 5.88 13.42 7.93
N GLU A 120 5.14 14.24 7.20
CA GLU A 120 3.87 14.79 7.69
C GLU A 120 2.83 13.69 7.99
N TYR A 121 2.82 12.59 7.23
CA TYR A 121 1.96 11.44 7.50
C TYR A 121 2.34 10.78 8.83
N PHE A 122 3.62 10.50 9.05
CA PHE A 122 4.09 9.87 10.28
C PHE A 122 3.91 10.74 11.53
N GLU A 123 3.87 12.06 11.38
CA GLU A 123 3.55 12.98 12.48
C GLU A 123 2.09 12.90 12.96
N LYS A 124 1.17 12.36 12.14
CA LYS A 124 -0.26 12.28 12.51
C LYS A 124 -0.54 11.35 13.67
N SER A 125 0.44 10.55 14.13
CA SER A 125 0.30 9.59 15.23
C SER A 125 -0.87 8.61 15.04
N VAL A 126 -1.30 8.40 13.79
CA VAL A 126 -2.29 7.40 13.38
C VAL A 126 -1.53 6.35 12.59
N GLU A 127 -1.44 5.14 13.13
CA GLU A 127 -0.79 4.04 12.43
C GLU A 127 -1.72 3.45 11.37
N PHE A 128 -1.16 3.06 10.22
CA PHE A 128 -1.93 2.40 9.15
C PHE A 128 -2.63 1.13 9.64
N SER A 129 -2.01 0.40 10.57
CA SER A 129 -2.57 -0.80 11.22
C SER A 129 -3.95 -0.53 11.84
N SER A 130 -4.12 0.62 12.48
CA SER A 130 -5.37 1.04 13.13
C SER A 130 -6.46 1.39 12.11
N GLU A 131 -6.07 1.92 10.94
CA GLU A 131 -6.99 2.28 9.87
C GLU A 131 -7.44 1.07 9.05
N VAL A 132 -6.58 0.06 8.89
CA VAL A 132 -6.87 -1.12 8.05
C VAL A 132 -7.41 -2.31 8.85
N GLY A 133 -7.37 -2.27 10.18
CA GLY A 133 -7.70 -3.41 11.04
C GLY A 133 -9.09 -3.99 10.80
N ASP A 134 -10.12 -3.14 10.76
CA ASP A 134 -11.50 -3.60 10.53
C ASP A 134 -11.67 -4.18 9.12
N PHE A 135 -10.96 -3.64 8.13
CA PHE A 135 -10.97 -4.17 6.76
C PHE A 135 -10.36 -5.56 6.68
N VAL A 136 -9.24 -5.78 7.36
CA VAL A 136 -8.58 -7.10 7.45
C VAL A 136 -9.54 -8.13 8.04
N GLU A 137 -10.21 -7.79 9.15
CA GLU A 137 -11.17 -8.68 9.82
C GLU A 137 -12.37 -8.99 8.93
N ARG A 138 -12.95 -8.00 8.25
CA ARG A 138 -14.08 -8.21 7.33
C ARG A 138 -13.68 -9.03 6.10
N SER A 139 -12.45 -8.91 5.63
CA SER A 139 -11.95 -9.60 4.43
C SER A 139 -11.52 -11.04 4.71
N ARG A 140 -11.17 -11.36 5.96
CA ARG A 140 -10.65 -12.68 6.37
C ARG A 140 -11.51 -13.86 5.89
N PRO A 141 -12.85 -13.90 6.09
CA PRO A 141 -13.65 -15.04 5.65
C PRO A 141 -13.58 -15.28 4.13
N THR A 142 -13.54 -14.19 3.34
CA THR A 142 -13.41 -14.25 1.88
C THR A 142 -12.05 -14.80 1.47
N VAL A 143 -10.97 -14.34 2.11
CA VAL A 143 -9.61 -14.84 1.88
C VAL A 143 -9.52 -16.32 2.23
N GLU A 144 -10.01 -16.73 3.39
CA GLU A 144 -9.99 -18.13 3.83
C GLU A 144 -10.82 -19.05 2.93
N ALA A 145 -11.97 -18.58 2.44
CA ALA A 145 -12.76 -19.33 1.48
C ALA A 145 -12.00 -19.53 0.16
N TRP A 146 -11.34 -18.47 -0.33
CA TRP A 146 -10.52 -18.56 -1.54
C TRP A 146 -9.30 -19.47 -1.36
N LEU A 147 -8.63 -19.44 -0.20
CA LEU A 147 -7.48 -20.29 0.10
C LEU A 147 -7.83 -21.78 0.18
N ARG A 148 -9.07 -22.14 0.51
CA ARG A 148 -9.55 -23.53 0.57
C ARG A 148 -9.98 -24.09 -0.79
N GLY A 149 -10.32 -23.23 -1.75
CA GLY A 149 -10.67 -23.61 -3.12
C GLY A 149 -9.46 -24.03 -3.94
#